data_AF-A0A7S3S3Y7-F1
#
_entry.id   AF-A0A7S3S3Y7-F1
#
_cell.length_a   1.000
_cell.length_b   1.000
_cell.length_c   1.000
_cell.angle_alpha   90.00
_cell.angle_beta   90.00
_cell.angle_gamma   90.00
#
_symmetry.space_group_name_H-M   'P 1'
#
loop_
_entity.id
_entity.type
_entity.pdbx_description
1 polymer ?
#
loop_
_entity_poly.entity_id
_entity_poly.type
_entity_poly.pdbx_seq_one_letter_code
_entity_poly.pdbx_strand_id
1 'polypeptide(L)'
;EQIKENGIDFDSWLCLARCQGLHVEAERVGGHVSVADFRQLVRSVCSAGDDEEPRILCVSYSRRVLKQSGDGHFSPIGGYHEAEDLVLVMDVARFKHPPHW
;
A
#
# COMPACT_ATOMS: atom_id res chain seq x y z
N GLU A 1 23.32 -2.53 -5.63
CA GLU A 1 23.33 -1.52 -6.72
C GLU A 1 22.08 -1.55 -7.61
N GLN A 2 21.68 -2.65 -8.26
CA GLN A 2 20.52 -2.63 -9.18
C GLN A 2 19.18 -2.11 -8.59
N ILE A 3 18.85 -2.47 -7.35
CA ILE A 3 17.63 -1.96 -6.67
C ILE A 3 17.71 -0.45 -6.40
N LYS A 4 18.92 0.07 -6.14
CA LYS A 4 19.13 1.50 -5.88
C LYS A 4 18.88 2.34 -7.14
N GLU A 5 19.15 1.77 -8.31
CA GLU A 5 18.96 2.42 -9.61
C GLU A 5 17.54 2.25 -10.14
N ASN A 6 16.98 1.04 -10.07
CA ASN A 6 15.73 0.67 -10.75
C ASN A 6 14.53 0.48 -9.81
N GLY A 7 14.74 0.53 -8.50
CA GLY A 7 13.74 0.14 -7.52
C GLY A 7 13.52 -1.37 -7.48
N ILE A 8 12.34 -1.76 -7.00
CA ILE A 8 11.91 -3.15 -6.87
C ILE A 8 10.50 -3.29 -7.46
N ASP A 9 10.25 -4.40 -8.15
CA ASP A 9 8.90 -4.72 -8.62
C ASP A 9 8.04 -5.37 -7.51
N PHE A 10 6.75 -5.53 -7.79
CA PHE A 10 5.80 -6.05 -6.82
C PHE A 10 6.16 -7.48 -6.37
N ASP A 11 6.52 -8.39 -7.29
CA ASP A 11 6.82 -9.79 -6.94
C ASP A 11 8.11 -9.92 -6.11
N SER A 12 9.14 -9.16 -6.47
CA SER A 12 10.39 -9.08 -5.73
C SER A 12 10.16 -8.53 -4.32
N TRP A 13 9.29 -7.52 -4.18
CA TRP A 13 8.94 -6.97 -2.88
C TRP A 13 8.19 -7.98 -2.01
N LEU A 14 7.23 -8.73 -2.58
CA LEU A 14 6.57 -9.83 -1.88
C LEU A 14 7.56 -10.92 -1.44
N CYS A 15 8.51 -11.28 -2.31
CA CYS A 15 9.56 -12.24 -2.00
C CYS A 15 10.40 -11.78 -0.80
N LEU A 16 10.84 -10.52 -0.79
CA LEU A 16 11.59 -9.96 0.34
C LEU A 16 10.79 -10.03 1.64
N ALA A 17 9.51 -9.62 1.64
CA ALA A 17 8.67 -9.67 2.83
C ALA A 17 8.53 -11.09 3.38
N ARG A 18 8.27 -12.08 2.52
CA ARG A 18 8.19 -13.50 2.90
C ARG A 18 9.52 -14.06 3.40
N CYS A 19 10.63 -13.69 2.78
CA CYS A 19 11.97 -14.08 3.22
C CYS A 19 12.33 -13.52 4.60
N GLN A 20 11.69 -12.43 5.04
CA GLN A 20 11.82 -11.88 6.39
C GLN A 20 10.82 -12.51 7.39
N GLY A 21 10.14 -13.58 7.01
CA GLY A 21 9.24 -14.35 7.88
C GLY A 21 7.85 -13.74 8.05
N LEU A 22 7.48 -12.73 7.26
CA LEU A 22 6.14 -12.15 7.31
C LEU A 22 5.11 -13.08 6.65
N HIS A 23 3.92 -13.15 7.24
CA HIS A 23 2.74 -13.67 6.54
C HIS A 23 2.27 -12.61 5.53
N VAL A 24 2.24 -12.97 4.24
CA VAL A 24 2.00 -12.00 3.15
C VAL A 24 0.87 -12.47 2.25
N GLU A 25 -0.28 -11.80 2.39
CA GLU A 25 -1.37 -11.79 1.42
C GLU A 25 -1.12 -10.68 0.39
N ALA A 26 -1.45 -10.92 -0.88
CA ALA A 26 -1.16 -9.99 -1.95
C ALA A 26 -2.25 -10.00 -3.02
N GLU A 27 -2.79 -8.81 -3.30
CA GLU A 27 -3.80 -8.59 -4.34
C GLU A 27 -3.23 -7.69 -5.43
N ARG A 28 -3.41 -8.09 -6.69
CA ARG A 28 -3.04 -7.28 -7.86
C ARG A 28 -4.29 -6.77 -8.54
N VAL A 29 -4.24 -5.52 -9.02
CA VAL A 29 -5.30 -4.97 -9.87
C VAL A 29 -5.40 -5.82 -11.14
N GLY A 30 -6.56 -6.45 -11.35
CA GLY A 30 -6.81 -7.44 -12.39
C GLY A 30 -8.27 -7.93 -12.37
N GLY A 31 -8.62 -8.87 -13.27
CA GLY A 31 -10.02 -9.19 -13.61
C GLY A 31 -10.94 -9.69 -12.48
N HIS A 32 -10.43 -9.97 -11.29
CA HIS A 32 -11.19 -10.52 -10.18
C HIS A 32 -11.24 -9.63 -8.93
N VAL A 33 -10.49 -8.52 -8.88
CA VAL A 33 -10.45 -7.62 -7.73
C VAL A 33 -11.07 -6.29 -8.10
N SER A 34 -12.17 -5.96 -7.43
CA SER A 34 -12.89 -4.70 -7.60
C SER A 34 -12.43 -3.64 -6.60
N VAL A 35 -12.81 -2.38 -6.87
CA VAL A 35 -12.60 -1.29 -5.88
C VAL A 35 -13.43 -1.55 -4.61
N ALA A 36 -14.55 -2.27 -4.69
CA ALA A 36 -15.32 -2.65 -3.51
C ALA A 36 -14.55 -3.62 -2.61
N ASP A 37 -13.86 -4.60 -3.20
CA ASP A 37 -13.00 -5.54 -2.47
C ASP A 37 -11.84 -4.80 -1.81
N PHE A 38 -11.23 -3.85 -2.52
CA PHE A 38 -10.18 -3.00 -1.95
C PHE A 38 -10.68 -2.18 -0.75
N ARG A 39 -11.86 -1.56 -0.83
CA ARG A 39 -12.46 -0.83 0.30
C ARG A 39 -12.74 -1.76 1.49
N GLN A 40 -13.21 -2.98 1.22
CA GLN A 40 -13.45 -3.96 2.28
C GLN A 40 -12.14 -4.35 2.98
N LEU A 41 -11.05 -4.55 2.23
CA LEU A 41 -9.73 -4.83 2.77
C LEU A 41 -9.19 -3.65 3.60
N VAL A 42 -9.32 -2.42 3.09
CA VAL A 42 -8.92 -1.21 3.82
C VAL A 42 -9.68 -1.12 5.15
N ARG A 43 -11.01 -1.32 5.14
CA ARG A 43 -11.83 -1.32 6.36
C ARG A 43 -11.34 -2.37 7.36
N SER A 44 -11.15 -3.62 6.92
CA SER A 44 -10.77 -4.72 7.82
C SER A 44 -9.38 -4.54 8.45
N VAL A 45 -8.47 -3.88 7.76
CA VAL A 45 -7.14 -3.55 8.29
C VAL A 45 -7.20 -2.34 9.22
N CYS A 46 -7.93 -1.29 8.86
CA CYS A 46 -8.00 -0.05 9.65
C CYS A 46 -8.92 -0.14 10.88
N SER A 47 -9.76 -1.17 10.99
CA SER A 47 -10.68 -1.36 12.13
C SER A 47 -10.32 -2.54 13.04
N ALA A 48 -9.15 -3.15 12.87
CA ALA A 48 -8.72 -4.27 13.70
C ALA A 48 -8.60 -3.84 15.18
N GLY A 49 -9.17 -4.63 16.08
CA GLY A 49 -9.08 -4.38 17.53
C GLY A 49 -7.72 -4.77 18.11
N ASP A 50 -7.44 -4.32 19.34
CA ASP A 50 -6.18 -4.61 20.04
C ASP A 50 -5.94 -6.12 20.29
N ASP A 51 -7.01 -6.93 20.28
CA ASP A 51 -6.96 -8.38 20.46
C ASP A 51 -6.72 -9.16 19.15
N GLU A 52 -6.69 -8.47 18.00
CA GLU A 52 -6.41 -9.07 16.69
C GLU A 52 -4.92 -9.02 16.35
N GLU A 53 -4.45 -9.98 15.56
CA GLU A 53 -3.08 -9.94 15.02
C GLU A 53 -2.88 -8.67 14.18
N PRO A 54 -1.81 -7.90 14.44
CA PRO A 54 -1.61 -6.62 13.78
C PRO A 54 -1.36 -6.82 12.28
N ARG A 55 -2.19 -6.17 11.46
CA ARG A 55 -2.06 -6.16 10.00
C ARG A 55 -1.63 -4.78 9.52
N ILE A 56 -0.76 -4.75 8.50
CA ILE A 56 -0.33 -3.53 7.83
C ILE A 56 -0.67 -3.67 6.35
N LEU A 57 -1.46 -2.73 5.82
CA LEU A 57 -1.74 -2.64 4.40
C LEU A 57 -0.72 -1.70 3.75
N CYS A 58 0.01 -2.21 2.76
CA CYS A 58 0.92 -1.43 1.94
C CYS A 58 0.46 -1.49 0.47
N VAL A 59 0.42 -0.35 -0.20
CA VAL A 59 -0.07 -0.23 -1.58
C VAL A 59 1.08 -0.02 -2.55
N SER A 60 0.94 -0.58 -3.76
CA SER A 60 1.76 -0.26 -4.93
C SER A 60 0.91 0.53 -5.91
N TYR A 61 1.31 1.77 -6.24
CA TYR A 61 0.51 2.66 -7.07
C TYR A 61 1.35 3.55 -7.99
N SER A 62 0.73 4.05 -9.05
CA SER A 62 1.36 5.06 -9.92
C SER A 62 1.13 6.45 -9.36
N ARG A 63 2.21 7.20 -9.12
CA ARG A 63 2.13 8.62 -8.72
C ARG A 63 1.50 9.52 -9.79
N ARG A 64 1.52 9.09 -11.05
CA ARG A 64 1.01 9.87 -12.19
C ARG A 64 -0.48 10.14 -12.08
N VAL A 65 -1.27 9.17 -11.60
CA VAL A 65 -2.72 9.34 -11.44
C VAL A 65 -3.06 10.33 -10.33
N LEU A 66 -2.15 10.52 -9.36
CA LEU A 66 -2.26 11.53 -8.30
C LEU A 66 -1.60 12.86 -8.65
N LYS A 67 -1.13 13.05 -9.89
CA LYS A 67 -0.41 14.25 -10.36
C LYS A 67 0.85 14.57 -9.53
N GLN A 68 1.47 13.53 -8.97
CA GLN A 68 2.70 13.63 -8.20
C GLN A 68 3.95 13.41 -9.07
N SER A 69 5.11 13.87 -8.59
CA SER A 69 6.36 13.71 -9.32
C SER A 69 6.88 12.27 -9.27
N GLY A 70 7.31 11.75 -10.42
CA GLY A 70 7.76 10.37 -10.59
C GLY A 70 6.64 9.41 -11.00
N ASP A 71 6.91 8.12 -10.91
CA ASP A 71 5.95 7.04 -11.13
C ASP A 71 6.08 6.02 -9.99
N GLY A 72 5.43 4.86 -10.10
CA GLY A 72 5.65 3.63 -9.32
C GLY A 72 6.12 3.82 -7.89
N HIS A 73 5.22 3.69 -6.92
CA HIS A 73 5.54 3.91 -5.51
C HIS A 73 4.90 2.88 -4.59
N PHE A 74 5.57 2.62 -3.46
CA PHE A 74 5.05 1.81 -2.38
C PHE A 74 4.93 2.65 -1.12
N SER A 75 3.80 2.56 -0.42
CA SER A 75 3.64 3.21 0.88
C SER A 75 2.59 2.49 1.73
N PRO A 76 2.71 2.54 3.07
CA PRO A 76 1.68 2.06 3.97
C PRO A 76 0.41 2.91 3.88
N ILE A 77 -0.73 2.28 4.13
CA ILE A 77 -2.00 2.97 4.41
C ILE A 77 -2.08 3.19 5.92
N GLY A 78 -2.23 4.46 6.32
CA GLY A 78 -2.29 4.89 7.72
C GLY A 78 -3.70 5.03 8.28
N GLY A 79 -4.74 4.96 7.44
CA GLY A 79 -6.12 5.11 7.88
C GLY A 79 -7.12 5.19 6.73
N TYR A 80 -8.40 5.09 7.08
CA TYR A 80 -9.52 5.19 6.15
C TYR A 80 -10.54 6.20 6.66
N HIS A 81 -10.84 7.21 5.83
CA HIS A 81 -11.88 8.19 6.10
C HIS A 81 -13.15 7.81 5.35
N GLU A 82 -13.98 6.98 5.98
CA GLU A 82 -15.15 6.36 5.34
C GLU A 82 -16.15 7.37 4.77
N ALA A 83 -16.38 8.49 5.46
CA ALA A 83 -17.36 9.49 5.03
C ALA A 83 -16.98 10.21 3.72
N GLU A 84 -15.68 10.27 3.40
CA GLU A 84 -15.17 10.89 2.16
C GLU A 84 -14.59 9.85 1.18
N ASP A 85 -14.60 8.57 1.55
CA ASP A 85 -14.01 7.46 0.80
C ASP A 85 -12.52 7.68 0.45
N LEU A 86 -11.73 8.15 1.44
CA LEU A 86 -10.30 8.45 1.29
C LEU A 86 -9.42 7.52 2.11
N VAL A 87 -8.22 7.22 1.62
CA VAL A 87 -7.19 6.47 2.36
C VAL A 87 -5.99 7.35 2.63
N LEU A 88 -5.48 7.32 3.86
CA LEU A 88 -4.28 8.07 4.21
C LEU A 88 -3.04 7.32 3.70
N VAL A 89 -2.38 7.84 2.67
CA VAL A 89 -1.11 7.33 2.17
C VAL A 89 0.03 7.91 2.99
N MET A 90 0.75 7.05 3.71
CA MET A 90 1.94 7.42 4.50
C MET A 90 3.18 7.45 3.61
N ASP A 91 3.29 8.46 2.73
CA ASP A 91 4.34 8.56 1.72
C ASP A 91 5.76 8.48 2.33
N VAL A 92 6.50 7.43 1.95
CA VAL A 92 7.85 7.18 2.49
C VAL A 92 8.92 8.11 1.89
N ALA A 93 8.64 8.75 0.75
CA ALA A 93 9.50 9.77 0.16
C ALA A 93 9.17 11.16 0.77
N ARG A 94 9.34 11.27 2.09
CA ARG A 94 9.02 12.46 2.91
C ARG A 94 9.66 13.78 2.43
N PHE A 95 10.73 13.69 1.65
CA PHE A 95 11.39 14.84 1.03
C PHE A 95 10.64 15.39 -0.19
N LYS A 96 9.67 14.65 -0.75
CA LYS A 96 8.86 15.04 -1.92
C LYS A 96 7.44 15.38 -1.53
N HIS A 97 6.79 14.53 -0.74
CA HIS A 97 5.37 14.66 -0.39
C HIS A 97 5.14 14.33 1.09
N PRO A 98 4.26 15.07 1.77
CA PRO A 98 3.76 14.68 3.09
C PRO A 98 2.79 13.49 2.97
N PRO A 99 2.40 12.88 4.11
CA PRO A 99 1.20 12.05 4.14
C PRO A 99 0.00 12.79 3.54
N HIS A 100 -0.80 12.09 2.73
CA HIS A 100 -1.91 12.67 1.99
C HIS A 100 -3.08 11.69 1.86
N TRP A 101 -4.27 12.24 1.66
CA TRP A 101 -5.50 11.50 1.39
C TRP A 101 -5.71 11.30 -0.12
#